data_AF-A0A3D5A6E0-F1
#
_entry.id   AF-A0A3D5A6E0-F1
#
_cell.length_a   1.000
_cell.length_b   1.000
_cell.length_c   1.000
_cell.angle_alpha   90.00
_cell.angle_beta   90.00
_cell.angle_gamma   90.00
#
_symmetry.space_group_name_H-M   'P 1'
#
loop_
_entity.id
_entity.type
_entity.pdbx_description
1 polymer ?
#
loop_
_entity_poly.entity_id
_entity_poly.type
_entity_poly.pdbx_seq_one_letter_code
_entity_poly.pdbx_strand_id
1 'polypeptide(L)'
;EEVLAIYPELSCSGKPYTQSEFCIGNEKTFEFLKNVLDEVIAIFPSPYIHIGGDEADKKHWKTCPKCQALKTKEGLKSEEELQSYLIKQIDEYVQSKGRKIIGWDEILEGGLTKGATVMSWRGESGGINSANAGHDVIMTPGSHLYFDSYQTDPRTQPETIGGYLPISKVYEYNPIPSGIQEDKIKHVLGAQGNLWAEYMPNYFQLEYMAFPRALALSEVVWTKSDLKNWPNFHKRLQSHYKILQHFDINYYRPSYNVKGTVVFDEKKGSNNVTLSTEQLHASNIRYTIDGSKPTYQATPYNNSFDLSVPAIIKAAYFLDSTQVGPIETIQLDVHKAIGKTVTYNNKWSDGYPAQQELTLTNGIKGGLTYQDGQWQGFLKDLDVVVDFERREEISSVAMNFMQITGPGVYMPGEFKVLLSENGRTFREVGIVQNDVSDQDPTLTFKRFELKLAKPQHARYVRVVATNPKKGFLFADELIVY
;
A
#
# COMPACT_ATOMS: atom_id res chain seq x y z
N GLU A 1 -11.45 13.00 20.36
CA GLU A 1 -10.94 13.80 21.51
C GLU A 1 -11.89 14.94 21.91
N GLU A 2 -12.71 15.41 20.97
CA GLU A 2 -13.57 16.58 21.06
C GLU A 2 -14.56 16.52 22.22
N VAL A 3 -15.22 15.37 22.42
CA VAL A 3 -16.19 15.19 23.51
C VAL A 3 -15.49 15.30 24.87
N LEU A 4 -14.33 14.66 25.03
CA LEU A 4 -13.61 14.62 26.30
C LEU A 4 -12.90 15.94 26.63
N ALA A 5 -12.71 16.82 25.64
CA ALA A 5 -12.25 18.18 25.87
C ALA A 5 -13.31 19.02 26.62
N ILE A 6 -14.59 18.81 26.32
CA ILE A 6 -15.72 19.54 26.91
C ILE A 6 -16.30 18.83 28.14
N TYR A 7 -16.35 17.50 28.10
CA TYR A 7 -16.87 16.63 29.15
C TYR A 7 -15.76 15.70 29.67
N PRO A 8 -14.69 16.24 30.28
CA PRO A 8 -13.56 15.46 30.74
C PRO A 8 -13.95 14.43 31.81
N GLU A 9 -15.07 14.62 32.52
CA GLU A 9 -15.61 13.64 33.47
C GLU A 9 -16.01 12.30 32.83
N LEU A 10 -16.17 12.24 31.50
CA LEU A 10 -16.41 11.02 30.74
C LEU A 10 -15.12 10.24 30.44
N SER A 11 -13.95 10.81 30.73
CA SER A 11 -12.65 10.16 30.56
C SER A 11 -12.20 9.44 31.84
N CYS A 12 -11.22 8.53 31.74
CA CYS A 12 -10.68 7.84 32.92
C CYS A 12 -9.91 8.78 33.83
N SER A 13 -9.23 9.77 33.25
CA SER A 13 -8.41 10.75 33.96
C SER A 13 -9.24 11.86 34.61
N GLY A 14 -10.45 12.14 34.10
CA GLY A 14 -11.22 13.32 34.48
C GLY A 14 -10.61 14.64 33.96
N LYS A 15 -9.63 14.58 33.04
CA LYS A 15 -8.90 15.72 32.52
C LYS A 15 -9.00 15.80 30.99
N PRO A 16 -9.12 17.01 30.41
CA PRO A 16 -9.14 17.19 28.97
C PRO A 16 -7.77 16.92 28.36
N TYR A 17 -7.74 16.49 27.09
CA TYR A 17 -6.53 16.27 26.27
C TYR A 17 -5.49 15.27 26.84
N THR A 18 -5.89 14.38 27.74
CA THR A 18 -4.98 13.31 28.24
C THR A 18 -5.25 11.96 27.59
N GLN A 19 -6.41 11.78 26.97
CA GLN A 19 -6.85 10.53 26.36
C GLN A 19 -7.94 10.80 25.30
N SER A 20 -8.18 9.84 24.42
CA SER A 20 -9.15 9.95 23.32
C SER A 20 -10.33 8.98 23.46
N GLU A 21 -10.20 7.95 24.30
CA GLU A 21 -11.21 6.93 24.55
C GLU A 21 -12.10 7.24 25.78
N PHE A 22 -13.38 6.85 25.74
CA PHE A 22 -14.30 7.01 26.87
C PHE A 22 -13.97 6.09 28.07
N CYS A 23 -14.36 6.50 29.28
CA CYS A 23 -14.27 5.67 30.48
C CYS A 23 -15.43 4.67 30.53
N ILE A 24 -15.18 3.41 30.19
CA ILE A 24 -16.22 2.37 30.15
C ILE A 24 -16.75 2.03 31.56
N GLY A 25 -15.93 2.18 32.60
CA GLY A 25 -16.39 1.99 33.98
C GLY A 25 -17.29 3.11 34.53
N ASN A 26 -17.55 4.17 33.76
CA ASN A 26 -18.36 5.30 34.19
C ASN A 26 -19.78 5.19 33.59
N GLU A 27 -20.80 5.05 34.42
CA GLU A 27 -22.19 4.93 33.96
C GLU A 27 -22.65 6.13 33.12
N LYS A 28 -22.14 7.34 33.43
CA LYS A 28 -22.43 8.55 32.65
C LYS A 28 -21.96 8.48 31.20
N THR A 29 -20.96 7.64 30.90
CA THR A 29 -20.53 7.38 29.51
C THR A 29 -21.67 6.76 28.71
N PHE A 30 -22.34 5.76 29.28
CA PHE A 30 -23.46 5.09 28.59
C PHE A 30 -24.67 6.01 28.45
N GLU A 31 -24.97 6.82 29.48
CA GLU A 31 -26.03 7.82 29.40
C GLU A 31 -25.75 8.82 28.26
N PHE A 32 -24.53 9.37 28.21
CA PHE A 32 -24.12 10.30 27.16
C PHE A 32 -24.24 9.68 25.77
N LEU A 33 -23.66 8.49 25.56
CA LEU A 33 -23.68 7.81 24.26
C LEU A 33 -25.11 7.49 23.81
N LYS A 34 -25.97 7.03 24.72
CA LYS A 34 -27.38 6.74 24.43
C LYS A 34 -28.16 7.99 24.05
N ASN A 35 -27.96 9.10 24.77
CA ASN A 35 -28.63 10.37 24.46
C ASN A 35 -28.19 10.91 23.08
N VAL A 36 -26.90 10.87 22.77
CA VAL A 36 -26.38 11.25 21.44
C VAL A 36 -26.98 10.36 20.36
N LEU A 37 -27.02 9.04 20.56
CA LEU A 37 -27.61 8.11 19.60
C LEU A 37 -29.11 8.35 19.41
N ASP A 38 -29.85 8.71 20.45
CA ASP A 38 -31.27 9.07 20.32
C ASP A 38 -31.47 10.28 19.41
N GLU A 39 -30.65 11.33 19.57
CA GLU A 39 -30.70 12.49 18.67
C GLU A 39 -30.30 12.14 17.23
N VAL A 40 -29.25 11.34 17.05
CA VAL A 40 -28.81 10.89 15.72
C VAL A 40 -29.89 10.04 15.04
N ILE A 41 -30.47 9.06 15.72
CA ILE A 41 -31.50 8.16 15.18
C ILE A 41 -32.80 8.92 14.86
N ALA A 42 -33.10 10.01 15.57
CA ALA A 42 -34.23 10.87 15.27
C ALA A 42 -34.05 11.65 13.96
N ILE A 43 -32.81 12.01 13.60
CA ILE A 43 -32.48 12.75 12.37
C ILE A 43 -32.33 11.80 11.18
N PHE A 44 -31.64 10.67 11.35
CA PHE A 44 -31.24 9.80 10.25
C PHE A 44 -32.14 8.54 10.17
N PRO A 45 -32.92 8.37 9.07
CA PRO A 45 -33.88 7.28 8.96
C PRO A 45 -33.23 5.92 8.63
N SER A 46 -31.91 5.86 8.45
CA SER A 46 -31.17 4.65 8.07
C SER A 46 -31.46 3.49 9.05
N PRO A 47 -31.69 2.26 8.55
CA PRO A 47 -31.79 1.09 9.42
C PRO A 47 -30.44 0.73 10.05
N TYR A 48 -29.32 1.18 9.48
CA TYR A 48 -27.97 0.96 9.98
C TYR A 48 -27.38 2.24 10.58
N ILE A 49 -26.77 2.12 11.75
CA ILE A 49 -26.04 3.20 12.44
C ILE A 49 -24.60 2.75 12.66
N HIS A 50 -23.64 3.49 12.10
CA HIS A 50 -22.23 3.19 12.31
C HIS A 50 -21.76 3.75 13.65
N ILE A 51 -21.19 2.93 14.52
CA ILE A 51 -20.75 3.32 15.86
C ILE A 51 -19.23 3.44 16.02
N GLY A 52 -18.47 3.16 14.95
CA GLY A 52 -17.00 3.21 14.97
C GLY A 52 -16.43 1.95 15.62
N GLY A 53 -15.61 2.12 16.65
CA GLY A 53 -14.98 1.04 17.43
C GLY A 53 -13.51 0.78 17.07
N ASP A 54 -12.94 1.59 16.20
CA ASP A 54 -11.55 1.57 15.76
C ASP A 54 -10.59 2.23 16.77
N GLU A 55 -9.33 1.76 16.75
CA GLU A 55 -8.16 2.40 17.36
C GLU A 55 -8.25 2.87 18.83
N ALA A 56 -9.17 2.30 19.62
CA ALA A 56 -9.32 2.68 21.02
C ALA A 56 -8.08 2.27 21.87
N ASP A 57 -7.33 3.24 22.41
CA ASP A 57 -6.19 2.95 23.30
C ASP A 57 -6.68 2.32 24.62
N LYS A 58 -6.06 1.21 25.03
CA LYS A 58 -6.42 0.45 26.24
C LYS A 58 -5.66 0.91 27.48
N LYS A 59 -4.66 1.78 27.35
CA LYS A 59 -3.74 2.14 28.45
C LYS A 59 -4.45 2.72 29.66
N HIS A 60 -5.41 3.63 29.48
CA HIS A 60 -6.10 4.23 30.63
C HIS A 60 -7.08 3.27 31.28
N TRP A 61 -7.70 2.35 30.53
CA TRP A 61 -8.60 1.35 31.11
C TRP A 61 -7.87 0.40 32.06
N LYS A 62 -6.60 0.06 31.78
CA LYS A 62 -5.76 -0.80 32.64
C LYS A 62 -5.56 -0.25 34.04
N THR A 63 -5.50 1.07 34.18
CA THR A 63 -5.20 1.74 35.46
C THR A 63 -6.40 2.45 36.07
N CYS A 64 -7.50 2.62 35.33
CA CYS A 64 -8.70 3.29 35.82
C CYS A 64 -9.47 2.43 36.85
N PRO A 65 -9.65 2.91 38.10
CA PRO A 65 -10.35 2.15 39.13
C PRO A 65 -11.79 1.79 38.76
N LYS A 66 -12.50 2.69 38.05
CA LYS A 66 -13.87 2.45 37.59
C LYS A 66 -13.91 1.32 36.54
N CYS A 67 -13.00 1.35 35.57
CA CYS A 67 -12.92 0.32 34.54
C CYS A 67 -12.55 -1.04 35.13
N GLN A 68 -11.57 -1.09 36.04
CA GLN A 68 -11.18 -2.33 36.70
C GLN A 68 -12.30 -2.87 37.61
N ALA A 69 -13.05 -1.99 38.30
CA ALA A 69 -14.22 -2.41 39.06
C ALA A 69 -15.31 -3.03 38.18
N LEU A 70 -15.58 -2.43 37.01
CA LEU A 70 -16.53 -2.99 36.05
C LEU A 70 -16.05 -4.34 35.49
N LYS A 71 -14.77 -4.48 35.14
CA LYS A 71 -14.19 -5.76 34.71
C LYS A 71 -14.40 -6.85 35.76
N THR A 72 -14.12 -6.57 37.03
CA THR A 72 -14.33 -7.52 38.12
C THR A 72 -15.82 -7.87 38.29
N LYS A 73 -16.71 -6.86 38.22
CA LYS A 73 -18.16 -7.05 38.35
C LYS A 73 -18.73 -7.96 37.26
N GLU A 74 -18.32 -7.76 36.02
CA GLU A 74 -18.84 -8.46 34.84
C GLU A 74 -18.00 -9.71 34.48
N GLY A 75 -16.93 -10.00 35.22
CA GLY A 75 -16.06 -11.15 34.99
C GLY A 75 -15.21 -11.07 33.72
N LEU A 76 -14.88 -9.86 33.26
CA LEU A 76 -14.14 -9.61 32.03
C LEU A 76 -12.63 -9.80 32.25
N LYS A 77 -11.99 -10.56 31.35
CA LYS A 77 -10.59 -10.98 31.49
C LYS A 77 -9.61 -9.93 31.00
N SER A 78 -10.01 -9.07 30.07
CA SER A 78 -9.11 -8.12 29.41
C SER A 78 -9.80 -6.79 29.08
N GLU A 79 -9.01 -5.81 28.64
CA GLU A 79 -9.52 -4.52 28.18
C GLU A 79 -10.22 -4.60 26.81
N GLU A 80 -9.90 -5.61 26.00
CA GLU A 80 -10.60 -5.95 24.77
C GLU A 80 -12.02 -6.43 25.09
N GLU A 81 -12.17 -7.35 26.06
CA GLU A 81 -13.49 -7.76 26.55
C GLU A 81 -14.28 -6.58 27.15
N LEU A 82 -13.59 -5.59 27.74
CA LEU A 82 -14.21 -4.35 28.21
C LEU A 82 -14.74 -3.47 27.06
N GLN A 83 -14.02 -3.37 25.94
CA GLN A 83 -14.54 -2.73 24.73
C GLN A 83 -15.76 -3.49 24.20
N SER A 84 -15.67 -4.82 24.07
CA SER A 84 -16.80 -5.64 23.61
C SER A 84 -18.03 -5.46 24.50
N TYR A 85 -17.86 -5.33 25.82
CA TYR A 85 -18.94 -4.99 26.74
C TYR A 85 -19.63 -3.67 26.36
N LEU A 86 -18.86 -2.59 26.12
CA LEU A 86 -19.42 -1.31 25.68
C LEU A 86 -20.19 -1.47 24.37
N ILE A 87 -19.58 -2.10 23.36
CA ILE A 87 -20.19 -2.30 22.04
C ILE A 87 -21.50 -3.08 22.15
N LYS A 88 -21.52 -4.16 22.94
CA LYS A 88 -22.72 -4.95 23.20
C LYS A 88 -23.85 -4.13 23.83
N GLN A 89 -23.54 -3.31 24.84
CA GLN A 89 -24.54 -2.44 25.47
C GLN A 89 -25.11 -1.40 24.51
N ILE A 90 -24.29 -0.85 23.61
CA ILE A 90 -24.72 0.09 22.58
C ILE A 90 -25.53 -0.61 21.49
N ASP A 91 -25.13 -1.80 21.05
CA ASP A 91 -25.89 -2.58 20.07
C ASP A 91 -27.28 -2.95 20.59
N GLU A 92 -27.38 -3.51 21.80
CA GLU A 92 -28.66 -3.84 22.43
C GLU A 92 -29.58 -2.61 22.51
N TYR A 93 -29.01 -1.44 22.81
CA TYR A 93 -29.74 -0.19 22.82
C TYR A 93 -30.22 0.23 21.43
N VAL A 94 -29.35 0.22 20.42
CA VAL A 94 -29.68 0.56 19.03
C VAL A 94 -30.73 -0.40 18.46
N GLN A 95 -30.64 -1.69 18.78
CA GLN A 95 -31.65 -2.70 18.43
C GLN A 95 -33.00 -2.44 19.11
N SER A 96 -33.01 -1.97 20.36
CA SER A 96 -34.25 -1.57 21.05
C SER A 96 -34.99 -0.41 20.35
N LYS A 97 -34.27 0.37 19.54
CA LYS A 97 -34.80 1.45 18.70
C LYS A 97 -35.13 0.99 17.28
N GLY A 98 -35.09 -0.32 17.00
CA GLY A 98 -35.40 -0.91 15.70
C GLY A 98 -34.31 -0.71 14.65
N ARG A 99 -33.06 -0.47 15.06
CA ARG A 99 -31.90 -0.23 14.19
C ARG A 99 -30.86 -1.35 14.33
N LYS A 100 -29.88 -1.38 13.43
CA LYS A 100 -28.73 -2.30 13.46
C LYS A 100 -27.43 -1.50 13.52
N ILE A 101 -26.40 -2.02 14.19
CA ILE A 101 -25.09 -1.38 14.17
C ILE A 101 -24.24 -1.80 12.97
N ILE A 102 -23.37 -0.90 12.55
CA ILE A 102 -22.13 -1.21 11.83
C ILE A 102 -20.95 -0.76 12.70
N GLY A 103 -19.87 -1.54 12.76
CA GLY A 103 -18.62 -1.10 13.38
C GLY A 103 -17.40 -1.66 12.66
N TRP A 104 -16.24 -1.04 12.88
CA TRP A 104 -14.96 -1.47 12.30
C TRP A 104 -14.53 -2.84 12.85
N ASP A 105 -13.73 -3.59 12.10
CA ASP A 105 -13.40 -4.99 12.42
C ASP A 105 -12.80 -5.25 13.81
N GLU A 106 -12.29 -4.23 14.51
CA GLU A 106 -11.94 -4.26 15.92
C GLU A 106 -13.10 -4.69 16.83
N ILE A 107 -14.35 -4.45 16.46
CA ILE A 107 -15.50 -4.85 17.30
C ILE A 107 -15.62 -6.37 17.48
N LEU A 108 -14.86 -7.16 16.71
CA LEU A 108 -14.72 -8.61 16.90
C LEU A 108 -14.01 -9.00 18.20
N GLU A 109 -13.16 -8.13 18.74
CA GLU A 109 -12.28 -8.39 19.87
C GLU A 109 -13.10 -8.50 21.17
N GLY A 110 -13.58 -9.71 21.49
CA GLY A 110 -14.42 -10.02 22.66
C GLY A 110 -15.79 -10.61 22.32
N GLY A 111 -16.11 -10.75 21.04
CA GLY A 111 -17.34 -11.36 20.54
C GLY A 111 -18.41 -10.34 20.15
N LEU A 112 -19.24 -10.73 19.19
CA LEU A 112 -20.29 -9.88 18.62
C LEU A 112 -21.68 -10.36 18.99
N THR A 113 -22.57 -9.40 19.20
CA THR A 113 -24.01 -9.59 19.29
C THR A 113 -24.59 -9.99 17.95
N LYS A 114 -25.56 -10.92 17.98
CA LYS A 114 -26.26 -11.37 16.78
C LYS A 114 -26.93 -10.17 16.10
N GLY A 115 -26.66 -9.99 14.81
CA GLY A 115 -27.22 -8.88 14.00
C GLY A 115 -26.28 -7.70 13.82
N ALA A 116 -25.15 -7.65 14.53
CA ALA A 116 -24.08 -6.68 14.26
C ALA A 116 -23.48 -6.90 12.86
N THR A 117 -23.24 -5.81 12.14
CA THR A 117 -22.57 -5.79 10.83
C THR A 117 -21.14 -5.28 11.00
N VAL A 118 -20.18 -5.90 10.33
CA VAL A 118 -18.75 -5.55 10.44
C VAL A 118 -18.26 -4.85 9.17
N MET A 119 -17.54 -3.74 9.33
CA MET A 119 -16.84 -3.05 8.26
C MET A 119 -15.34 -3.39 8.31
N SER A 120 -14.85 -4.16 7.34
CA SER A 120 -13.48 -4.71 7.35
C SER A 120 -12.49 -3.76 6.67
N TRP A 121 -11.58 -3.16 7.43
CA TRP A 121 -10.69 -2.12 6.93
C TRP A 121 -9.20 -2.48 7.00
N ARG A 122 -8.78 -3.28 8.00
CA ARG A 122 -7.39 -3.73 8.20
C ARG A 122 -6.99 -4.88 7.26
N GLY A 123 -7.55 -4.88 6.05
CA GLY A 123 -7.50 -6.00 5.10
C GLY A 123 -8.81 -6.78 5.10
N GLU A 124 -8.74 -8.04 4.68
CA GLU A 124 -9.92 -8.89 4.45
C GLU A 124 -10.20 -9.89 5.57
N SER A 125 -9.22 -10.14 6.45
CA SER A 125 -9.31 -11.16 7.50
C SER A 125 -10.48 -10.91 8.46
N GLY A 126 -10.71 -9.65 8.86
CA GLY A 126 -11.84 -9.26 9.69
C GLY A 126 -13.18 -9.62 9.04
N GLY A 127 -13.35 -9.26 7.77
CA GLY A 127 -14.54 -9.59 6.97
C GLY A 127 -14.72 -11.10 6.78
N ILE A 128 -13.65 -11.84 6.47
CA ILE A 128 -13.69 -13.30 6.31
C ILE A 128 -14.16 -13.97 7.59
N ASN A 129 -13.56 -13.62 8.73
CA ASN A 129 -13.88 -14.21 10.03
C ASN A 129 -15.32 -13.89 10.43
N SER A 130 -15.77 -12.64 10.21
CA SER A 130 -17.12 -12.18 10.55
C SER A 130 -18.20 -12.88 9.72
N ALA A 131 -18.00 -12.96 8.40
CA ALA A 131 -18.93 -13.64 7.50
C ALA A 131 -19.06 -15.13 7.85
N ASN A 132 -17.92 -15.80 8.12
CA ASN A 132 -17.92 -17.21 8.54
C ASN A 132 -18.57 -17.43 9.91
N ALA A 133 -18.53 -16.43 10.80
CA ALA A 133 -19.27 -16.42 12.06
C ALA A 133 -20.77 -16.08 11.90
N GLY A 134 -21.24 -15.77 10.68
CA GLY A 134 -22.65 -15.48 10.38
C GLY A 134 -23.07 -14.03 10.58
N HIS A 135 -22.11 -13.11 10.66
CA HIS A 135 -22.35 -11.67 10.69
C HIS A 135 -22.29 -11.09 9.28
N ASP A 136 -23.16 -10.11 9.02
CA ASP A 136 -23.10 -9.36 7.77
C ASP A 136 -21.83 -8.51 7.72
N VAL A 137 -21.24 -8.33 6.54
CA VAL A 137 -19.97 -7.63 6.35
C VAL A 137 -20.02 -6.63 5.19
N ILE A 138 -19.31 -5.51 5.36
CA ILE A 138 -19.03 -4.52 4.33
C ILE A 138 -17.51 -4.45 4.16
N MET A 139 -17.02 -4.68 2.96
CA MET A 139 -15.58 -4.71 2.70
C MET A 139 -15.05 -3.31 2.39
N THR A 140 -14.09 -2.83 3.16
CA THR A 140 -13.40 -1.55 2.95
C THR A 140 -11.88 -1.66 3.12
N PRO A 141 -11.20 -2.71 2.61
CA PRO A 141 -9.79 -2.93 2.90
C PRO A 141 -8.93 -1.77 2.38
N GLY A 142 -8.06 -1.23 3.23
CA GLY A 142 -7.19 -0.10 2.86
C GLY A 142 -6.27 -0.37 1.67
N SER A 143 -5.95 -1.63 1.40
CA SER A 143 -5.17 -2.03 0.24
C SER A 143 -5.83 -1.71 -1.11
N HIS A 144 -7.17 -1.59 -1.16
CA HIS A 144 -7.94 -1.39 -2.40
C HIS A 144 -8.91 -0.21 -2.34
N LEU A 145 -9.37 0.21 -1.16
CA LEU A 145 -10.54 1.09 -1.02
C LEU A 145 -10.30 2.32 -0.14
N TYR A 146 -9.05 2.65 0.21
CA TYR A 146 -8.70 3.90 0.91
C TYR A 146 -8.29 4.97 -0.10
N PHE A 147 -9.26 5.78 -0.51
CA PHE A 147 -9.09 6.79 -1.55
C PHE A 147 -8.35 8.03 -1.04
N ASP A 148 -7.99 8.09 0.22
CA ASP A 148 -7.00 9.01 0.79
C ASP A 148 -5.55 8.65 0.42
N SER A 149 -5.29 7.48 -0.17
CA SER A 149 -3.98 7.15 -0.74
C SER A 149 -3.70 7.82 -2.09
N TYR A 150 -2.44 8.11 -2.41
CA TYR A 150 -2.03 8.59 -3.74
C TYR A 150 -2.58 7.69 -4.85
N GLN A 151 -3.16 8.27 -5.90
CA GLN A 151 -3.69 7.51 -7.05
C GLN A 151 -2.76 7.48 -8.27
N THR A 152 -1.69 8.28 -8.23
CA THR A 152 -0.63 8.36 -9.25
C THR A 152 0.69 8.78 -8.57
N ASP A 153 1.74 9.04 -9.34
CA ASP A 153 3.12 9.26 -8.85
C ASP A 153 3.22 10.30 -7.71
N PRO A 154 3.45 9.88 -6.46
CA PRO A 154 3.44 10.76 -5.28
C PRO A 154 4.34 11.99 -5.39
N ARG A 155 5.42 11.91 -6.18
CA ARG A 155 6.40 13.00 -6.34
C ARG A 155 5.85 14.22 -7.09
N THR A 156 4.69 14.08 -7.74
CA THR A 156 4.09 15.12 -8.60
C THR A 156 2.70 15.55 -8.15
N GLN A 157 2.22 15.02 -7.02
CA GLN A 157 0.82 15.09 -6.62
C GLN A 157 0.64 15.91 -5.34
N PRO A 158 -0.57 16.44 -5.09
CA PRO A 158 -0.92 17.01 -3.80
C PRO A 158 -0.64 16.02 -2.67
N GLU A 159 -0.21 16.53 -1.52
CA GLU A 159 0.11 15.71 -0.36
C GLU A 159 -1.09 14.87 0.09
N THR A 160 -0.82 13.63 0.47
CA THR A 160 -1.78 12.68 1.03
C THR A 160 -1.12 11.92 2.18
N ILE A 161 -1.90 11.12 2.93
CA ILE A 161 -1.37 10.32 4.04
C ILE A 161 -0.28 9.32 3.60
N GLY A 162 -0.22 8.97 2.31
CA GLY A 162 0.73 8.01 1.77
C GLY A 162 0.06 7.01 0.82
N GLY A 163 0.60 5.80 0.74
CA GLY A 163 0.04 4.72 -0.07
C GLY A 163 0.12 4.93 -1.59
N TYR A 164 -0.31 3.93 -2.34
CA TYR A 164 -0.43 4.01 -3.80
C TYR A 164 -1.57 3.09 -4.28
N LEU A 165 -2.68 3.72 -4.66
CA LEU A 165 -3.93 3.08 -5.04
C LEU A 165 -4.44 3.65 -6.37
N PRO A 166 -3.86 3.22 -7.51
CA PRO A 166 -4.34 3.60 -8.83
C PRO A 166 -5.72 2.98 -9.10
N ILE A 167 -6.47 3.59 -10.02
CA ILE A 167 -7.82 3.13 -10.39
C ILE A 167 -7.88 1.67 -10.86
N SER A 168 -6.81 1.14 -11.49
CA SER A 168 -6.74 -0.28 -11.87
C SER A 168 -6.82 -1.20 -10.66
N LYS A 169 -6.10 -0.88 -9.57
CA LYS A 169 -6.12 -1.66 -8.33
C LYS A 169 -7.51 -1.66 -7.69
N VAL A 170 -8.23 -0.53 -7.73
CA VAL A 170 -9.63 -0.47 -7.30
C VAL A 170 -10.49 -1.39 -8.16
N TYR A 171 -10.35 -1.31 -9.50
CA TYR A 171 -11.13 -2.12 -10.44
C TYR A 171 -10.88 -3.62 -10.32
N GLU A 172 -9.64 -4.02 -10.02
CA GLU A 172 -9.25 -5.42 -9.85
C GLU A 172 -9.87 -6.06 -8.60
N TYR A 173 -10.32 -5.25 -7.65
CA TYR A 173 -10.88 -5.73 -6.39
C TYR A 173 -12.09 -6.66 -6.59
N ASN A 174 -12.11 -7.75 -5.82
CA ASN A 174 -13.26 -8.64 -5.69
C ASN A 174 -13.79 -8.55 -4.25
N PRO A 175 -15.00 -8.00 -4.03
CA PRO A 175 -15.60 -7.87 -2.70
C PRO A 175 -15.89 -9.20 -2.00
N ILE A 176 -15.78 -10.34 -2.67
CA ILE A 176 -15.96 -11.68 -2.09
C ILE A 176 -14.59 -12.38 -2.01
N PRO A 177 -13.89 -12.30 -0.86
CA PRO A 177 -12.62 -13.00 -0.64
C PRO A 177 -12.76 -14.53 -0.73
N SER A 178 -11.69 -15.20 -1.17
CA SER A 178 -11.66 -16.67 -1.32
C SER A 178 -11.72 -17.45 0.01
N GLY A 179 -11.52 -16.80 1.16
CA GLY A 179 -11.57 -17.43 2.49
C GLY A 179 -12.98 -17.57 3.09
N ILE A 180 -14.01 -17.04 2.43
CA ILE A 180 -15.40 -17.11 2.91
C ILE A 180 -16.02 -18.44 2.47
N GLN A 181 -16.64 -19.16 3.41
CA GLN A 181 -17.37 -20.39 3.11
C GLN A 181 -18.53 -20.11 2.16
N GLU A 182 -18.79 -21.03 1.22
CA GLU A 182 -19.76 -20.82 0.13
C GLU A 182 -21.17 -20.46 0.63
N ASP A 183 -21.65 -21.11 1.70
CA ASP A 183 -22.96 -20.84 2.30
C ASP A 183 -23.02 -19.52 3.11
N LYS A 184 -21.86 -18.90 3.35
CA LYS A 184 -21.67 -17.65 4.08
C LYS A 184 -21.45 -16.44 3.19
N ILE A 185 -21.19 -16.61 1.89
CA ILE A 185 -21.01 -15.51 0.93
C ILE A 185 -22.16 -14.50 0.98
N LYS A 186 -23.40 -14.96 1.25
CA LYS A 186 -24.59 -14.11 1.41
C LYS A 186 -24.49 -13.03 2.50
N HIS A 187 -23.54 -13.16 3.43
CA HIS A 187 -23.29 -12.17 4.47
C HIS A 187 -22.44 -10.99 3.97
N VAL A 188 -21.78 -11.12 2.82
CA VAL A 188 -21.10 -9.98 2.18
C VAL A 188 -22.14 -9.07 1.55
N LEU A 189 -22.41 -7.93 2.19
CA LEU A 189 -23.42 -6.97 1.74
C LEU A 189 -22.90 -6.08 0.60
N GLY A 190 -21.59 -5.88 0.51
CA GLY A 190 -20.96 -5.05 -0.52
C GLY A 190 -19.59 -4.52 -0.10
N ALA A 191 -19.16 -3.47 -0.79
CA ALA A 191 -17.90 -2.77 -0.51
C ALA A 191 -18.06 -1.25 -0.55
N GLN A 192 -17.19 -0.53 0.14
CA GLN A 192 -17.19 0.93 0.22
C GLN A 192 -15.77 1.50 0.12
N GLY A 193 -15.63 2.62 -0.59
CA GLY A 193 -14.41 3.42 -0.64
C GLY A 193 -14.43 4.49 0.45
N ASN A 194 -13.37 4.54 1.26
CA ASN A 194 -13.23 5.49 2.36
C ASN A 194 -12.37 6.68 1.91
N LEU A 195 -12.71 7.89 2.39
CA LEU A 195 -11.97 9.12 2.18
C LEU A 195 -11.71 9.78 3.54
N TRP A 196 -10.53 9.53 4.09
CA TRP A 196 -10.04 10.21 5.28
C TRP A 196 -9.45 11.56 4.89
N ALA A 197 -9.81 12.62 5.63
CA ALA A 197 -9.65 14.00 5.17
C ALA A 197 -8.50 14.77 5.86
N GLU A 198 -7.58 14.09 6.53
CA GLU A 198 -6.45 14.68 7.26
C GLU A 198 -5.61 15.61 6.37
N TYR A 199 -5.44 15.21 5.10
CA TYR A 199 -4.66 15.95 4.10
C TYR A 199 -5.54 16.57 3.01
N MET A 200 -6.85 16.67 3.21
CA MET A 200 -7.81 17.17 2.23
C MET A 200 -8.56 18.41 2.76
N PRO A 201 -7.92 19.58 2.84
CA PRO A 201 -8.49 20.75 3.49
C PRO A 201 -9.68 21.39 2.72
N ASN A 202 -9.96 20.94 1.49
CA ASN A 202 -11.02 21.50 0.67
C ASN A 202 -11.66 20.43 -0.24
N TYR A 203 -12.84 20.77 -0.77
CA TYR A 203 -13.62 19.87 -1.62
C TYR A 203 -12.95 19.58 -2.97
N PHE A 204 -12.12 20.49 -3.50
CA PHE A 204 -11.41 20.25 -4.76
C PHE A 204 -10.47 19.04 -4.64
N GLN A 205 -9.74 18.94 -3.53
CA GLN A 205 -8.88 17.79 -3.28
C GLN A 205 -9.68 16.53 -2.96
N LEU A 206 -10.79 16.64 -2.23
CA LEU A 206 -11.68 15.51 -1.96
C LEU A 206 -12.22 14.91 -3.27
N GLU A 207 -12.75 15.73 -4.18
CA GLU A 207 -13.22 15.31 -5.50
C GLU A 207 -12.11 14.68 -6.34
N TYR A 208 -10.92 15.29 -6.31
CA TYR A 208 -9.74 14.78 -7.00
C TYR A 208 -9.38 13.38 -6.52
N MET A 209 -9.42 13.15 -5.21
CA MET A 209 -9.09 11.87 -4.61
C MET A 209 -10.21 10.83 -4.80
N ALA A 210 -11.47 11.26 -4.79
CA ALA A 210 -12.62 10.37 -5.03
C ALA A 210 -12.71 9.87 -6.48
N PHE A 211 -12.58 10.78 -7.45
CA PHE A 211 -12.85 10.50 -8.86
C PHE A 211 -11.55 10.47 -9.67
N PRO A 212 -11.37 9.48 -10.55
CA PRO A 212 -12.37 8.54 -11.06
C PRO A 212 -12.49 7.21 -10.29
N ARG A 213 -11.78 6.99 -9.18
CA ARG A 213 -11.77 5.71 -8.46
C ARG A 213 -13.16 5.26 -7.99
N ALA A 214 -14.02 6.19 -7.59
CA ALA A 214 -15.42 5.91 -7.28
C ALA A 214 -16.20 5.27 -8.45
N LEU A 215 -15.86 5.60 -9.70
CA LEU A 215 -16.46 4.96 -10.88
C LEU A 215 -16.02 3.50 -11.02
N ALA A 216 -14.74 3.21 -10.77
CA ALA A 216 -14.25 1.82 -10.75
C ALA A 216 -14.92 1.01 -9.65
N LEU A 217 -15.01 1.57 -8.43
CA LEU A 217 -15.71 0.92 -7.33
C LEU A 217 -17.19 0.67 -7.65
N SER A 218 -17.86 1.62 -8.31
CA SER A 218 -19.27 1.45 -8.72
C SER A 218 -19.46 0.23 -9.63
N GLU A 219 -18.51 -0.02 -10.54
CA GLU A 219 -18.55 -1.21 -11.39
C GLU A 219 -18.25 -2.49 -10.60
N VAL A 220 -17.29 -2.43 -9.67
CA VAL A 220 -16.91 -3.54 -8.79
C VAL A 220 -18.08 -4.04 -7.97
N VAL A 221 -18.92 -3.14 -7.43
CA VAL A 221 -20.06 -3.53 -6.58
C VAL A 221 -21.36 -3.79 -7.35
N TRP A 222 -21.45 -3.37 -8.61
CA TRP A 222 -22.68 -3.49 -9.41
C TRP A 222 -22.62 -4.59 -10.47
N THR A 223 -21.48 -4.75 -11.13
CA THR A 223 -21.31 -5.70 -12.24
C THR A 223 -20.85 -7.05 -11.72
N LYS A 224 -21.42 -8.14 -12.25
CA LYS A 224 -20.96 -9.49 -11.91
C LYS A 224 -19.49 -9.65 -12.26
N SER A 225 -18.73 -10.32 -11.40
CA SER A 225 -17.27 -10.42 -11.50
C SER A 225 -16.80 -11.00 -12.85
N ASP A 226 -17.52 -11.96 -13.40
CA ASP A 226 -17.26 -12.62 -14.70
C ASP A 226 -17.52 -11.71 -15.91
N LEU A 227 -18.22 -10.59 -15.74
CA LEU A 227 -18.49 -9.60 -16.79
C LEU A 227 -17.55 -8.39 -16.74
N LYS A 228 -16.73 -8.26 -15.69
CA LYS A 228 -15.75 -7.18 -15.59
C LYS A 228 -14.67 -7.33 -16.66
N ASN A 229 -14.34 -6.25 -17.34
CA ASN A 229 -13.34 -6.22 -18.40
C ASN A 229 -12.62 -4.87 -18.41
N TRP A 230 -11.36 -4.86 -17.96
CA TRP A 230 -10.57 -3.65 -17.81
C TRP A 230 -10.43 -2.83 -19.10
N PRO A 231 -10.04 -3.41 -20.27
CA PRO A 231 -9.98 -2.66 -21.52
C PRO A 231 -11.31 -2.00 -21.90
N ASN A 232 -12.43 -2.69 -21.69
CA ASN A 232 -13.76 -2.13 -21.97
C ASN A 232 -14.13 -1.02 -20.99
N PHE A 233 -13.86 -1.21 -19.69
CA PHE A 233 -14.04 -0.19 -18.66
C PHE A 233 -13.24 1.08 -18.98
N HIS A 234 -11.94 0.95 -19.30
CA HIS A 234 -11.07 2.08 -19.62
C HIS A 234 -11.55 2.86 -20.86
N LYS A 235 -12.13 2.17 -21.85
CA LYS A 235 -12.80 2.80 -23.00
C LYS A 235 -14.06 3.58 -22.58
N ARG A 236 -14.94 3.00 -21.75
CA ARG A 236 -16.15 3.68 -21.27
C ARG A 236 -15.83 4.87 -20.36
N LEU A 237 -14.75 4.76 -19.58
CA LEU A 237 -14.28 5.81 -18.67
C LEU A 237 -14.03 7.14 -19.40
N GLN A 238 -13.60 7.10 -20.66
CA GLN A 238 -13.42 8.31 -21.49
C GLN A 238 -14.70 9.14 -21.63
N SER A 239 -15.86 8.48 -21.70
CA SER A 239 -17.16 9.19 -21.75
C SER A 239 -17.57 9.68 -20.35
N HIS A 240 -17.25 8.93 -19.29
CA HIS A 240 -17.50 9.37 -17.93
C HIS A 240 -16.68 10.60 -17.52
N TYR A 241 -15.45 10.76 -18.01
CA TYR A 241 -14.69 12.00 -17.80
C TYR A 241 -15.43 13.24 -18.30
N LYS A 242 -16.13 13.14 -19.44
CA LYS A 242 -16.97 14.23 -19.96
C LYS A 242 -18.17 14.53 -19.06
N ILE A 243 -18.73 13.50 -18.42
CA ILE A 243 -19.82 13.65 -17.45
C ILE A 243 -19.30 14.36 -16.19
N LEU A 244 -18.17 13.91 -15.64
CA LEU A 244 -17.53 14.56 -14.49
C LEU A 244 -17.21 16.03 -14.79
N GLN A 245 -16.69 16.31 -15.99
CA GLN A 245 -16.44 17.67 -16.44
C GLN A 245 -17.72 18.49 -16.59
N HIS A 246 -18.82 17.90 -17.09
CA HIS A 246 -20.11 18.60 -17.22
C HIS A 246 -20.71 18.98 -15.86
N PHE A 247 -20.42 18.21 -14.80
CA PHE A 247 -20.82 18.50 -13.43
C PHE A 247 -19.77 19.32 -12.66
N ASP A 248 -18.75 19.84 -13.33
CA ASP A 248 -17.67 20.63 -12.71
C ASP A 248 -16.94 19.93 -11.56
N ILE A 249 -16.88 18.59 -11.57
CA ILE A 249 -16.15 17.80 -10.57
C ILE A 249 -14.64 17.91 -10.84
N ASN A 250 -13.84 18.24 -9.83
CA ASN A 250 -12.38 18.31 -9.94
C ASN A 250 -11.70 16.93 -9.90
N TYR A 251 -12.03 16.04 -10.83
CA TYR A 251 -11.52 14.67 -10.87
C TYR A 251 -10.04 14.58 -11.30
N TYR A 252 -9.35 13.50 -10.90
CA TYR A 252 -8.02 13.17 -11.41
C TYR A 252 -8.05 12.87 -12.91
N ARG A 253 -7.30 13.66 -13.68
CA ARG A 253 -7.15 13.47 -15.13
C ARG A 253 -6.06 12.45 -15.42
N PRO A 254 -6.31 11.47 -16.30
CA PRO A 254 -5.32 10.45 -16.64
C PRO A 254 -4.06 11.12 -17.19
N SER A 255 -2.91 10.67 -16.70
CA SER A 255 -1.61 11.22 -17.08
C SER A 255 -1.19 10.79 -18.49
N TYR A 256 -0.37 11.61 -19.15
CA TYR A 256 0.34 11.25 -20.38
C TYR A 256 1.69 10.57 -20.11
N ASN A 257 2.04 10.35 -18.85
CA ASN A 257 3.27 9.67 -18.48
C ASN A 257 3.30 8.27 -19.09
N VAL A 258 4.48 7.88 -19.54
CA VAL A 258 4.78 6.50 -19.94
C VAL A 258 5.36 5.79 -18.73
N LYS A 259 4.91 4.56 -18.47
CA LYS A 259 5.47 3.67 -17.45
C LYS A 259 6.07 2.46 -18.16
N GLY A 260 7.31 2.13 -17.82
CA GLY A 260 7.98 0.93 -18.31
C GLY A 260 7.98 -0.18 -17.28
N THR A 261 7.67 -1.40 -17.71
CA THR A 261 7.88 -2.62 -16.93
C THR A 261 8.86 -3.50 -17.69
N VAL A 262 9.84 -4.01 -16.97
CA VAL A 262 10.86 -4.93 -17.49
C VAL A 262 10.75 -6.22 -16.72
N VAL A 263 10.56 -7.32 -17.43
CA VAL A 263 10.53 -8.66 -16.84
C VAL A 263 11.56 -9.50 -17.56
N PHE A 264 12.51 -10.07 -16.82
CA PHE A 264 13.47 -11.00 -17.38
C PHE A 264 12.78 -12.34 -17.70
N ASP A 265 12.89 -12.79 -18.95
CA ASP A 265 12.48 -14.13 -19.37
C ASP A 265 13.70 -15.04 -19.36
N GLU A 266 13.83 -15.85 -18.31
CA GLU A 266 14.93 -16.80 -18.14
C GLU A 266 15.04 -17.80 -19.30
N LYS A 267 13.90 -18.20 -19.90
CA LYS A 267 13.90 -19.19 -20.98
C LYS A 267 14.44 -18.61 -22.28
N LYS A 268 14.14 -17.34 -22.54
CA LYS A 268 14.65 -16.62 -23.72
C LYS A 268 16.02 -15.97 -23.49
N GLY A 269 16.43 -15.76 -22.24
CA GLY A 269 17.61 -14.98 -21.91
C GLY A 269 17.47 -13.53 -22.35
N SER A 270 16.26 -12.97 -22.29
CA SER A 270 15.95 -11.61 -22.75
C SER A 270 14.99 -10.93 -21.79
N ASN A 271 15.06 -9.61 -21.74
CA ASN A 271 14.09 -8.81 -21.02
C ASN A 271 12.89 -8.49 -21.90
N ASN A 272 11.69 -8.86 -21.46
CA ASN A 272 10.45 -8.39 -22.06
C ASN A 272 10.13 -6.99 -21.52
N VAL A 273 10.02 -6.03 -22.43
CA VAL A 273 9.72 -4.64 -22.13
C VAL A 273 8.28 -4.36 -22.48
N THR A 274 7.50 -3.92 -21.50
CA THR A 274 6.14 -3.42 -21.68
C THR A 274 6.11 -1.93 -21.37
N LEU A 275 5.58 -1.14 -22.31
CA LEU A 275 5.29 0.29 -22.09
C LEU A 275 3.79 0.47 -21.88
N SER A 276 3.42 1.32 -20.95
CA SER A 276 2.03 1.60 -20.60
C SER A 276 1.80 3.07 -20.32
N THR A 277 0.54 3.48 -20.33
CA THR A 277 0.09 4.85 -20.04
C THR A 277 -1.35 4.80 -19.56
N GLU A 278 -1.79 5.85 -18.87
CA GLU A 278 -3.19 5.97 -18.44
C GLU A 278 -4.11 6.46 -19.57
N GLN A 279 -3.53 6.92 -20.69
CA GLN A 279 -4.27 7.24 -21.90
C GLN A 279 -4.81 5.97 -22.59
N LEU A 280 -5.96 6.09 -23.25
CA LEU A 280 -6.59 4.97 -23.96
C LEU A 280 -5.71 4.41 -25.10
N HIS A 281 -4.96 5.27 -25.79
CA HIS A 281 -4.20 4.90 -26.98
C HIS A 281 -2.71 4.80 -26.67
N ALA A 282 -2.25 3.64 -26.18
CA ALA A 282 -0.82 3.38 -25.98
C ALA A 282 -0.01 3.42 -27.29
N SER A 283 -0.66 3.29 -28.46
CA SER A 283 -0.05 3.42 -29.79
C SER A 283 0.55 4.81 -30.09
N ASN A 284 0.24 5.80 -29.26
CA ASN A 284 0.81 7.14 -29.31
C ASN A 284 2.15 7.26 -28.57
N ILE A 285 2.58 6.21 -27.88
CA ILE A 285 3.92 6.14 -27.30
C ILE A 285 4.94 5.99 -28.45
N ARG A 286 6.02 6.76 -28.35
CA ARG A 286 7.20 6.67 -29.22
C ARG A 286 8.41 6.37 -28.37
N TYR A 287 9.26 5.46 -28.83
CA TYR A 287 10.43 5.05 -28.07
C TYR A 287 11.69 4.87 -28.92
N THR A 288 12.82 4.95 -28.25
CA THR A 288 14.16 4.64 -28.73
C THR A 288 14.80 3.65 -27.75
N ILE A 289 15.79 2.87 -28.19
CA ILE A 289 16.48 1.86 -27.36
C ILE A 289 17.98 2.14 -27.17
N ASP A 290 18.48 3.19 -27.81
CA ASP A 290 19.88 3.62 -27.83
C ASP A 290 20.14 4.81 -26.89
N GLY A 291 19.15 5.21 -26.08
CA GLY A 291 19.23 6.36 -25.18
C GLY A 291 19.05 7.72 -25.86
N SER A 292 18.82 7.79 -27.17
CA SER A 292 18.48 9.04 -27.86
C SER A 292 17.08 9.54 -27.45
N LYS A 293 16.81 10.84 -27.59
CA LYS A 293 15.48 11.39 -27.26
C LYS A 293 14.45 10.93 -28.32
N PRO A 294 13.30 10.35 -27.93
CA PRO A 294 12.27 9.99 -28.91
C PRO A 294 11.68 11.25 -29.55
N THR A 295 11.48 11.18 -30.86
CA THR A 295 10.70 12.16 -31.63
C THR A 295 9.41 11.50 -32.11
N TYR A 296 8.50 12.27 -32.73
CA TYR A 296 7.29 11.69 -33.32
C TYR A 296 7.57 10.60 -34.37
N GLN A 297 8.73 10.68 -35.03
CA GLN A 297 9.19 9.73 -36.05
C GLN A 297 9.93 8.51 -35.47
N ALA A 298 10.14 8.47 -34.14
CA ALA A 298 10.71 7.29 -33.49
C ALA A 298 9.74 6.11 -33.54
N THR A 299 10.20 4.94 -33.12
CA THR A 299 9.43 3.70 -33.23
C THR A 299 8.12 3.80 -32.43
N PRO A 300 6.95 3.53 -33.06
CA PRO A 300 5.68 3.48 -32.35
C PRO A 300 5.61 2.22 -31.48
N TYR A 301 5.11 2.37 -30.25
CA TYR A 301 4.84 1.23 -29.39
C TYR A 301 3.52 0.56 -29.79
N ASN A 302 3.57 -0.71 -30.17
CA ASN A 302 2.37 -1.48 -30.54
C ASN A 302 2.10 -2.65 -29.59
N ASN A 303 3.15 -3.35 -29.16
CA ASN A 303 3.11 -4.48 -28.26
C ASN A 303 4.41 -4.50 -27.44
N SER A 304 4.47 -5.35 -26.41
CA SER A 304 5.72 -5.62 -25.72
C SER A 304 6.79 -6.16 -26.68
N PHE A 305 8.05 -5.93 -26.35
CA PHE A 305 9.18 -6.32 -27.18
C PHE A 305 10.33 -6.86 -26.32
N ASP A 306 11.09 -7.79 -26.87
CA ASP A 306 12.19 -8.45 -26.17
C ASP A 306 13.53 -7.80 -26.52
N LEU A 307 14.39 -7.59 -25.52
CA LEU A 307 15.77 -7.14 -25.68
C LEU A 307 16.73 -8.09 -24.93
N SER A 308 17.68 -8.68 -25.65
CA SER A 308 18.71 -9.58 -25.10
C SER A 308 20.02 -8.87 -24.75
N VAL A 309 20.09 -7.56 -24.98
CA VAL A 309 21.28 -6.74 -24.73
C VAL A 309 20.94 -5.56 -23.83
N PRO A 310 21.89 -5.06 -23.02
CA PRO A 310 21.71 -3.83 -22.28
C PRO A 310 21.28 -2.68 -23.21
N ALA A 311 20.33 -1.89 -22.75
CA ALA A 311 19.73 -0.81 -23.53
C ALA A 311 19.28 0.32 -22.62
N ILE A 312 19.26 1.54 -23.16
CA ILE A 312 18.61 2.68 -22.51
C ILE A 312 17.39 3.00 -23.34
N ILE A 313 16.23 2.58 -22.86
CA ILE A 313 14.98 2.87 -23.51
C ILE A 313 14.53 4.27 -23.07
N LYS A 314 14.23 5.14 -24.03
CA LYS A 314 13.55 6.39 -23.76
C LYS A 314 12.21 6.40 -24.47
N ALA A 315 11.14 6.65 -23.72
CA ALA A 315 9.78 6.63 -24.24
C ALA A 315 9.02 7.88 -23.83
N ALA A 316 8.19 8.41 -24.73
CA ALA A 316 7.30 9.53 -24.44
C ALA A 316 5.98 9.41 -25.22
N TYR A 317 4.95 10.04 -24.69
CA TYR A 317 3.63 10.08 -25.32
C TYR A 317 3.50 11.28 -26.25
N PHE A 318 2.97 11.06 -27.45
CA PHE A 318 2.76 12.09 -28.47
C PHE A 318 1.28 12.23 -28.82
N LEU A 319 0.78 13.47 -28.84
CA LEU A 319 -0.48 13.82 -29.50
C LEU A 319 -0.13 14.53 -30.79
N ASP A 320 -0.50 13.91 -31.91
CA ASP A 320 -0.01 14.27 -33.23
C ASP A 320 1.53 14.39 -33.19
N SER A 321 2.11 15.49 -33.68
CA SER A 321 3.56 15.71 -33.65
C SER A 321 4.10 16.23 -32.31
N THR A 322 3.27 16.42 -31.29
CA THR A 322 3.65 17.11 -30.04
C THR A 322 3.85 16.13 -28.89
N GLN A 323 5.00 16.21 -28.21
CA GLN A 323 5.26 15.49 -26.97
C GLN A 323 4.41 16.11 -25.83
N VAL A 324 3.56 15.32 -25.16
CA VAL A 324 2.62 15.82 -24.13
C VAL A 324 2.84 15.24 -22.73
N GLY A 325 4.03 14.69 -22.48
CA GLY A 325 4.44 14.17 -21.18
C GLY A 325 5.96 14.16 -21.03
N PRO A 326 6.47 13.79 -19.85
CA PRO A 326 7.91 13.60 -19.65
C PRO A 326 8.43 12.42 -20.48
N ILE A 327 9.75 12.39 -20.67
CA ILE A 327 10.43 11.22 -21.22
C ILE A 327 10.69 10.27 -20.07
N GLU A 328 10.11 9.09 -20.16
CA GLU A 328 10.44 7.97 -19.30
C GLU A 328 11.77 7.36 -19.76
N THR A 329 12.68 7.12 -18.83
CA THR A 329 13.98 6.50 -19.11
C THR A 329 14.07 5.17 -18.36
N ILE A 330 14.10 4.08 -19.10
CA ILE A 330 14.18 2.73 -18.57
C ILE A 330 15.57 2.20 -18.89
N GLN A 331 16.36 1.99 -17.85
CA GLN A 331 17.64 1.32 -17.98
C GLN A 331 17.41 -0.18 -17.90
N LEU A 332 17.66 -0.86 -19.02
CA LEU A 332 17.61 -2.31 -19.13
C LEU A 332 18.96 -2.87 -18.70
N ASP A 333 19.04 -3.38 -17.49
CA ASP A 333 20.23 -4.07 -17.00
C ASP A 333 20.13 -5.56 -17.38
N VAL A 334 21.12 -6.08 -18.11
CA VAL A 334 21.34 -7.54 -18.25
C VAL A 334 22.64 -7.81 -17.52
N HIS A 335 22.54 -8.29 -16.28
CA HIS A 335 23.67 -8.38 -15.36
C HIS A 335 23.87 -9.81 -14.87
N LYS A 336 25.07 -10.11 -14.36
CA LYS A 336 25.54 -11.46 -14.04
C LYS A 336 24.82 -12.11 -12.87
N ALA A 337 24.15 -11.30 -12.04
CA ALA A 337 23.45 -11.79 -10.84
C ALA A 337 22.03 -12.29 -11.13
N ILE A 338 21.45 -12.01 -12.31
CA ILE A 338 20.10 -12.47 -12.64
C ILE A 338 20.04 -14.01 -12.58
N GLY A 339 19.03 -14.54 -11.90
CA GLY A 339 18.81 -15.98 -11.68
C GLY A 339 19.82 -16.64 -10.74
N LYS A 340 20.73 -15.88 -10.12
CA LYS A 340 21.72 -16.44 -9.18
C LYS A 340 21.13 -16.60 -7.78
N THR A 341 21.62 -17.64 -7.11
CA THR A 341 21.22 -17.95 -5.73
C THR A 341 21.74 -16.90 -4.75
N VAL A 342 20.86 -16.42 -3.88
CA VAL A 342 21.17 -15.47 -2.81
C VAL A 342 21.13 -16.19 -1.47
N THR A 343 22.22 -16.10 -0.70
CA THR A 343 22.29 -16.51 0.70
C THR A 343 22.08 -15.29 1.59
N TYR A 344 21.11 -15.37 2.50
CA TYR A 344 20.77 -14.29 3.42
C TYR A 344 21.42 -14.54 4.78
N ASN A 345 22.41 -13.73 5.13
CA ASN A 345 22.96 -13.72 6.49
C ASN A 345 21.97 -13.06 7.46
N ASN A 346 21.24 -12.06 6.97
CA ASN A 346 20.05 -11.49 7.61
C ASN A 346 18.84 -11.68 6.70
N LYS A 347 17.83 -12.41 7.18
CA LYS A 347 16.57 -12.58 6.45
C LYS A 347 15.80 -11.25 6.43
N TRP A 348 15.07 -11.03 5.33
CA TRP A 348 14.05 -10.00 5.22
C TRP A 348 12.97 -10.12 6.31
N SER A 349 12.15 -9.08 6.46
CA SER A 349 10.99 -9.06 7.35
C SER A 349 9.84 -9.87 6.77
N ASP A 350 9.21 -10.71 7.59
CA ASP A 350 8.06 -11.53 7.15
C ASP A 350 6.86 -10.67 6.70
N GLY A 351 6.78 -9.39 7.11
CA GLY A 351 5.75 -8.46 6.65
C GLY A 351 5.96 -7.96 5.22
N TYR A 352 7.19 -8.02 4.70
CA TYR A 352 7.55 -7.48 3.38
C TYR A 352 8.53 -8.41 2.62
N PRO A 353 8.10 -9.64 2.29
CA PRO A 353 8.98 -10.63 1.68
C PRO A 353 9.24 -10.40 0.17
N ALA A 354 8.44 -9.56 -0.48
CA ALA A 354 8.41 -9.43 -1.95
C ALA A 354 8.29 -10.80 -2.63
N GLN A 355 9.19 -11.13 -3.57
CA GLN A 355 9.27 -12.45 -4.21
C GLN A 355 10.21 -13.43 -3.48
N GLN A 356 10.40 -13.22 -2.17
CA GLN A 356 11.23 -14.04 -1.29
C GLN A 356 12.67 -14.15 -1.84
N GLU A 357 13.21 -15.37 -1.97
CA GLU A 357 14.59 -15.63 -2.36
C GLU A 357 14.95 -15.07 -3.75
N LEU A 358 13.96 -14.93 -4.63
CA LEU A 358 14.16 -14.46 -6.00
C LEU A 358 14.27 -12.94 -6.12
N THR A 359 13.83 -12.19 -5.10
CA THR A 359 13.62 -10.74 -5.25
C THR A 359 14.87 -10.01 -5.73
N LEU A 360 16.01 -10.24 -5.08
CA LEU A 360 17.24 -9.48 -5.34
C LEU A 360 17.96 -9.87 -6.64
N THR A 361 17.48 -10.89 -7.37
CA THR A 361 18.14 -11.43 -8.56
C THR A 361 17.17 -11.80 -9.68
N ASN A 362 15.96 -11.26 -9.69
CA ASN A 362 14.95 -11.59 -10.70
C ASN A 362 15.01 -10.67 -11.93
N GLY A 363 15.87 -9.65 -11.92
CA GLY A 363 16.02 -8.68 -13.01
C GLY A 363 14.89 -7.66 -13.08
N ILE A 364 14.03 -7.57 -12.06
CA ILE A 364 12.88 -6.67 -12.00
C ILE A 364 13.16 -5.56 -10.99
N LYS A 365 13.03 -4.31 -11.43
CA LYS A 365 13.19 -3.15 -10.54
C LYS A 365 11.89 -2.83 -9.82
N GLY A 366 12.03 -2.29 -8.63
CA GLY A 366 10.91 -1.81 -7.84
C GLY A 366 10.26 -0.56 -8.41
N GLY A 367 8.94 -0.46 -8.24
CA GLY A 367 8.12 0.67 -8.67
C GLY A 367 7.90 1.70 -7.56
N LEU A 368 6.76 2.39 -7.62
CA LEU A 368 6.45 3.55 -6.76
C LEU A 368 6.05 3.20 -5.32
N THR A 369 5.87 1.91 -5.00
CA THR A 369 5.41 1.48 -3.68
C THR A 369 6.07 0.17 -3.31
N TYR A 370 6.46 0.03 -2.04
CA TYR A 370 6.97 -1.24 -1.52
C TYR A 370 5.90 -2.35 -1.44
N GLN A 371 4.66 -2.07 -1.84
CA GLN A 371 3.57 -3.04 -1.92
C GLN A 371 3.41 -3.66 -3.32
N ASP A 372 4.27 -3.33 -4.27
CA ASP A 372 4.24 -3.87 -5.65
C ASP A 372 4.83 -5.28 -5.77
N GLY A 373 5.32 -5.84 -4.67
CA GLY A 373 5.93 -7.16 -4.61
C GLY A 373 7.36 -7.22 -5.16
N GLN A 374 7.99 -6.08 -5.46
CA GLN A 374 9.36 -6.00 -5.99
C GLN A 374 10.36 -5.44 -4.98
N TRP A 375 9.90 -4.74 -3.94
CA TRP A 375 10.76 -4.24 -2.87
C TRP A 375 10.76 -5.18 -1.66
N GLN A 376 11.91 -5.78 -1.35
CA GLN A 376 12.08 -6.62 -0.17
C GLN A 376 12.50 -5.77 1.05
N GLY A 377 11.78 -5.95 2.17
CA GLY A 377 11.96 -5.14 3.37
C GLY A 377 12.85 -5.78 4.44
N PHE A 378 13.75 -5.00 5.06
CA PHE A 378 14.67 -5.45 6.11
C PHE A 378 14.60 -4.53 7.33
N LEU A 379 14.46 -5.12 8.53
CA LEU A 379 14.54 -4.40 9.82
C LEU A 379 15.95 -4.41 10.43
N LYS A 380 16.84 -5.23 9.87
CA LYS A 380 18.27 -5.29 10.21
C LYS A 380 19.07 -4.76 9.02
N ASP A 381 20.39 -4.75 9.15
CA ASP A 381 21.27 -4.56 8.01
C ASP A 381 20.95 -5.59 6.91
N LEU A 382 20.87 -5.14 5.66
CA LEU A 382 20.83 -6.05 4.52
C LEU A 382 22.21 -6.68 4.41
N ASP A 383 22.28 -8.01 4.49
CA ASP A 383 23.55 -8.76 4.41
C ASP A 383 23.33 -10.05 3.63
N VAL A 384 23.76 -10.03 2.36
CA VAL A 384 23.48 -11.09 1.39
C VAL A 384 24.72 -11.47 0.60
N VAL A 385 24.79 -12.73 0.18
CA VAL A 385 25.86 -13.29 -0.66
C VAL A 385 25.24 -13.89 -1.91
N VAL A 386 25.68 -13.46 -3.09
CA VAL A 386 25.32 -14.08 -4.38
C VAL A 386 26.42 -15.04 -4.79
N ASP A 387 26.06 -16.28 -5.14
CA ASP A 387 26.96 -17.27 -5.77
C ASP A 387 26.76 -17.25 -7.28
N PHE A 388 27.80 -16.88 -8.03
CA PHE A 388 27.79 -16.89 -9.49
C PHE A 388 28.03 -18.29 -10.07
N GLU A 389 28.24 -19.30 -9.22
CA GLU A 389 28.50 -20.73 -9.49
C GLU A 389 29.86 -21.00 -10.13
N ARG A 390 30.39 -20.03 -10.86
CA ARG A 390 31.71 -20.00 -11.45
C ARG A 390 32.37 -18.65 -11.20
N ARG A 391 33.66 -18.60 -11.49
CA ARG A 391 34.45 -17.37 -11.42
C ARG A 391 34.00 -16.41 -12.53
N GLU A 392 33.59 -15.22 -12.14
CA GLU A 392 33.16 -14.14 -13.04
C GLU A 392 34.08 -12.93 -12.86
N GLU A 393 34.29 -12.19 -13.94
CA GLU A 393 34.93 -10.86 -13.87
C GLU A 393 33.91 -9.84 -13.37
N ILE A 394 34.21 -9.09 -12.32
CA ILE A 394 33.31 -8.08 -11.74
C ILE A 394 33.92 -6.70 -11.96
N SER A 395 33.12 -5.78 -12.46
CA SER A 395 33.46 -4.38 -12.78
C SER A 395 32.66 -3.39 -11.95
N SER A 396 31.40 -3.70 -11.62
CA SER A 396 30.59 -2.90 -10.72
C SER A 396 29.52 -3.72 -10.01
N VAL A 397 29.11 -3.25 -8.84
CA VAL A 397 28.03 -3.82 -8.03
C VAL A 397 27.12 -2.70 -7.58
N ALA A 398 25.82 -2.84 -7.79
CA ALA A 398 24.83 -1.84 -7.43
C ALA A 398 23.54 -2.45 -6.86
N MET A 399 22.79 -1.65 -6.13
CA MET A 399 21.46 -1.99 -5.62
C MET A 399 20.62 -0.72 -5.48
N ASN A 400 19.32 -0.76 -5.75
CA ASN A 400 18.45 0.38 -5.52
C ASN A 400 17.78 0.28 -4.15
N PHE A 401 17.57 1.43 -3.55
CA PHE A 401 16.84 1.60 -2.31
C PHE A 401 15.79 2.69 -2.49
N MET A 402 14.69 2.60 -1.73
CA MET A 402 13.69 3.65 -1.62
C MET A 402 13.67 4.26 -0.23
N GLN A 403 13.21 5.50 -0.13
CA GLN A 403 12.99 6.22 1.13
C GLN A 403 11.63 6.92 1.10
N ILE A 404 10.91 6.79 2.20
CA ILE A 404 9.70 7.56 2.53
C ILE A 404 9.59 7.55 4.06
N THR A 405 9.92 8.67 4.70
CA THR A 405 10.26 8.68 6.12
C THR A 405 9.04 8.61 7.04
N GLY A 406 7.87 9.05 6.56
CA GLY A 406 6.59 8.95 7.28
C GLY A 406 6.28 7.55 7.82
N PRO A 407 6.23 6.50 6.98
CA PRO A 407 6.07 5.11 7.43
C PRO A 407 7.37 4.46 7.95
N GLY A 408 8.45 5.22 8.17
CA GLY A 408 9.71 4.71 8.71
C GLY A 408 10.57 3.92 7.72
N VAL A 409 10.53 4.26 6.43
CA VAL A 409 11.38 3.68 5.38
C VAL A 409 12.55 4.60 5.10
N TYR A 410 13.78 4.11 5.23
CA TYR A 410 15.01 4.91 5.15
C TYR A 410 16.03 4.32 4.17
N MET A 411 16.89 5.19 3.64
CA MET A 411 18.11 4.75 2.95
C MET A 411 19.08 4.03 3.91
N PRO A 412 19.92 3.11 3.41
CA PRO A 412 21.00 2.56 4.21
C PRO A 412 22.02 3.64 4.58
N GLY A 413 22.77 3.44 5.66
CA GLY A 413 23.84 4.37 6.05
C GLY A 413 25.04 4.30 5.09
N GLU A 414 25.44 3.08 4.74
CA GLU A 414 26.46 2.79 3.76
C GLU A 414 26.13 1.50 2.99
N PHE A 415 26.65 1.39 1.78
CA PHE A 415 26.57 0.20 0.92
C PHE A 415 27.98 -0.35 0.68
N LYS A 416 28.27 -1.50 1.25
CA LYS A 416 29.58 -2.15 1.24
C LYS A 416 29.57 -3.38 0.33
N VAL A 417 30.63 -3.52 -0.46
CA VAL A 417 30.80 -4.66 -1.37
C VAL A 417 32.05 -5.44 -0.97
N LEU A 418 31.92 -6.76 -0.89
CA LEU A 418 33.01 -7.68 -0.66
C LEU A 418 33.02 -8.79 -1.71
N LEU A 419 34.21 -9.23 -2.10
CA LEU A 419 34.40 -10.30 -3.08
C LEU A 419 35.03 -11.54 -2.42
N SER A 420 34.68 -12.73 -2.90
CA SER A 420 35.31 -13.98 -2.49
C SER A 420 35.41 -14.98 -3.64
N GLU A 421 36.45 -15.81 -3.61
CA GLU A 421 36.62 -16.96 -4.51
C GLU A 421 36.07 -18.25 -3.88
N ASN A 422 36.01 -18.34 -2.54
CA ASN A 422 35.73 -19.58 -1.81
C ASN A 422 34.45 -19.53 -0.95
N GLY A 423 33.76 -18.39 -0.89
CA GLY A 423 32.53 -18.19 -0.13
C GLY A 423 32.71 -18.16 1.39
N ARG A 424 33.95 -18.22 1.90
CA ARG A 424 34.28 -18.23 3.33
C ARG A 424 35.04 -16.98 3.74
N THR A 425 36.01 -16.56 2.94
CA THR A 425 36.86 -15.40 3.20
C THR A 425 36.49 -14.29 2.25
N PHE A 426 35.98 -13.20 2.77
CA PHE A 426 35.54 -12.05 1.97
C PHE A 426 36.50 -10.89 2.13
N ARG A 427 36.84 -10.27 0.99
CA ARG A 427 37.70 -9.09 0.89
C ARG A 427 36.83 -7.89 0.55
N GLU A 428 36.84 -6.87 1.39
CA GLU A 428 36.18 -5.60 1.08
C GLU A 428 36.83 -4.93 -0.14
N VAL A 429 36.01 -4.44 -1.07
CA VAL A 429 36.49 -3.79 -2.30
C VAL A 429 36.05 -2.34 -2.43
N GLY A 430 35.13 -1.90 -1.59
CA GLY A 430 34.74 -0.50 -1.48
C GLY A 430 33.42 -0.32 -0.74
N ILE A 431 33.13 0.96 -0.47
CA ILE A 431 31.95 1.41 0.25
C ILE A 431 31.39 2.63 -0.49
N VAL A 432 30.07 2.72 -0.61
CA VAL A 432 29.34 3.90 -1.06
C VAL A 432 28.61 4.48 0.14
N GLN A 433 28.92 5.73 0.49
CA GLN A 433 28.27 6.43 1.60
C GLN A 433 26.91 7.00 1.18
N ASN A 434 25.96 7.04 2.11
CA ASN A 434 24.69 7.70 1.87
C ASN A 434 24.82 9.23 1.90
N ASP A 435 24.17 9.89 0.96
CA ASP A 435 24.10 11.36 0.80
C ASP A 435 22.66 11.87 0.76
N VAL A 436 21.67 10.99 0.95
CA VAL A 436 20.24 11.34 0.99
C VAL A 436 19.87 11.71 2.43
N SER A 437 19.28 12.89 2.59
CA SER A 437 18.76 13.36 3.89
C SER A 437 17.56 12.52 4.33
N ASP A 438 17.49 12.20 5.61
CA ASP A 438 16.35 11.52 6.25
C ASP A 438 15.29 12.49 6.78
N GLN A 439 15.42 13.79 6.48
CA GLN A 439 14.46 14.82 6.88
C GLN A 439 13.42 15.10 5.79
N ASP A 440 13.68 14.66 4.57
CA ASP A 440 12.73 14.82 3.45
C ASP A 440 11.73 13.65 3.45
N PRO A 441 10.43 13.92 3.64
CA PRO A 441 9.39 12.90 3.59
C PRO A 441 9.06 12.43 2.18
N THR A 442 9.58 13.10 1.14
CA THR A 442 9.29 12.80 -0.26
C THR A 442 9.82 11.42 -0.64
N LEU A 443 8.99 10.66 -1.36
CA LEU A 443 9.39 9.38 -1.96
C LEU A 443 10.62 9.55 -2.85
N THR A 444 11.73 8.96 -2.43
CA THR A 444 13.03 9.08 -3.09
C THR A 444 13.59 7.71 -3.41
N PHE A 445 14.18 7.56 -4.60
CA PHE A 445 14.90 6.36 -5.01
C PHE A 445 16.38 6.69 -5.20
N LYS A 446 17.25 5.79 -4.75
CA LYS A 446 18.70 5.93 -4.96
C LYS A 446 19.30 4.59 -5.35
N ARG A 447 20.08 4.61 -6.43
CA ARG A 447 21.00 3.53 -6.80
C ARG A 447 22.32 3.73 -6.06
N PHE A 448 22.68 2.80 -5.19
CA PHE A 448 24.00 2.73 -4.60
C PHE A 448 24.86 1.87 -5.53
N GLU A 449 25.89 2.45 -6.14
CA GLU A 449 26.73 1.76 -7.12
C GLU A 449 28.21 1.93 -6.79
N LEU A 450 28.89 0.81 -6.61
CA LEU A 450 30.35 0.77 -6.51
C LEU A 450 30.93 0.33 -7.85
N LYS A 451 31.66 1.24 -8.51
CA LYS A 451 32.49 0.93 -9.69
C LYS A 451 33.90 0.60 -9.23
N LEU A 452 34.40 -0.57 -9.60
CA LEU A 452 35.77 -0.98 -9.26
C LEU A 452 36.75 -0.23 -10.16
N ALA A 453 37.86 0.25 -9.59
CA ALA A 453 38.90 0.96 -10.35
C ALA A 453 39.48 0.12 -11.50
N LYS A 454 39.48 -1.20 -11.36
CA LYS A 454 39.78 -2.19 -12.39
C LYS A 454 38.86 -3.41 -12.19
N PRO A 455 38.49 -4.14 -13.26
CA PRO A 455 37.77 -5.40 -13.12
C PRO A 455 38.53 -6.41 -12.25
N GLN A 456 37.80 -7.18 -11.45
CA GLN A 456 38.36 -8.17 -10.51
C GLN A 456 37.56 -9.45 -10.58
N HIS A 457 38.24 -10.59 -10.50
CA HIS A 457 37.55 -11.88 -10.55
C HIS A 457 37.07 -12.31 -9.17
N ALA A 458 35.87 -12.90 -9.12
CA ALA A 458 35.30 -13.50 -7.93
C ALA A 458 34.23 -14.53 -8.32
N ARG A 459 33.95 -15.51 -7.44
CA ARG A 459 32.77 -16.39 -7.55
C ARG A 459 31.61 -15.89 -6.69
N TYR A 460 31.90 -15.16 -5.62
CA TYR A 460 30.89 -14.68 -4.67
C TYR A 460 30.99 -13.17 -4.50
N VAL A 461 29.83 -12.51 -4.50
CA VAL A 461 29.69 -11.10 -4.12
C VAL A 461 28.87 -11.04 -2.86
N ARG A 462 29.40 -10.42 -1.81
CA ARG A 462 28.64 -10.08 -0.59
C ARG A 462 28.35 -8.59 -0.58
N VAL A 463 27.09 -8.25 -0.31
CA VAL A 463 26.64 -6.88 -0.11
C VAL A 463 26.19 -6.73 1.33
N VAL A 464 26.65 -5.67 1.98
CA VAL A 464 26.19 -5.25 3.30
C VAL A 464 25.70 -3.81 3.22
N ALA A 465 24.44 -3.56 3.54
CA ALA A 465 23.87 -2.22 3.64
C ALA A 465 23.39 -1.96 5.08
N THR A 466 23.95 -0.96 5.74
CA THR A 466 23.72 -0.71 7.18
C THR A 466 22.38 -0.01 7.43
N ASN A 467 21.71 -0.34 8.54
CA ASN A 467 20.42 0.23 8.94
C ASN A 467 20.55 1.10 10.21
N PRO A 468 21.16 2.29 10.12
CA PRO A 468 21.41 3.13 11.29
C PRO A 468 20.13 3.69 11.92
N LYS A 469 19.05 3.83 11.15
CA LYS A 469 17.77 4.40 11.60
C LYS A 469 16.87 3.38 12.30
N LYS A 470 17.18 2.08 12.19
CA LYS A 470 16.37 0.99 12.74
C LYS A 470 14.91 1.01 12.25
N GLY A 471 14.69 1.62 11.08
CA GLY A 471 13.44 1.53 10.32
C GLY A 471 13.55 0.44 9.26
N PHE A 472 12.65 0.45 8.28
CA PHE A 472 12.76 -0.46 7.15
C PHE A 472 13.79 0.03 6.14
N LEU A 473 14.68 -0.86 5.70
CA LEU A 473 15.36 -0.75 4.42
C LEU A 473 14.55 -1.52 3.38
N PHE A 474 14.30 -0.93 2.22
CA PHE A 474 13.68 -1.61 1.09
C PHE A 474 14.65 -1.64 -0.09
N ALA A 475 14.92 -2.83 -0.60
CA ALA A 475 15.80 -3.07 -1.74
C ALA A 475 15.10 -3.93 -2.80
N ASP A 476 15.38 -3.67 -4.08
CA ASP A 476 14.76 -4.39 -5.20
C ASP A 476 15.70 -5.43 -5.83
N GLU A 477 16.78 -5.00 -6.48
CA GLU A 477 17.62 -5.83 -7.36
C GLU A 477 19.12 -5.59 -7.08
N LEU A 478 19.90 -6.67 -6.99
CA LEU A 478 21.36 -6.65 -6.92
C LEU A 478 21.96 -6.75 -8.33
N ILE A 479 22.43 -5.63 -8.85
CA ILE A 479 22.96 -5.50 -10.21
C ILE A 479 24.48 -5.70 -10.18
N VAL A 480 25.00 -6.65 -10.98
CA VAL A 480 26.43 -6.98 -11.03
C VAL A 480 26.95 -7.11 -12.46
N TYR A 481 27.85 -6.22 -12.86
CA TYR A 481 28.45 -6.19 -14.20
C TYR A 481 29.86 -6.73 -14.24
#